data_AF-A0AAV0LA20-F1
#
_entry.id   AF-A0AAV0LA20-F1
#
_cell.length_a   1.000
_cell.length_b   1.000
_cell.length_c   1.000
_cell.angle_alpha   90.00
_cell.angle_beta   90.00
_cell.angle_gamma   90.00
#
_symmetry.space_group_name_H-M   'P 1'
#
loop_
_entity.id
_entity.type
_entity.pdbx_description
1 polymer ?
#
loop_
_entity_poly.entity_id
_entity_poly.type
_entity_poly.pdbx_seq_one_letter_code
_entity_poly.pdbx_strand_id
1 'polypeptide(L)'
;MSNDKFTSVEHRVLLKGAGPRVTAIAFFGIGYTSNSRLYGPIEELLSESDPPKYKKTTIQDFVAGAYKQGLDGTSFVQLLKLTDD
;
A
#
# COMPACT_ATOMS: atom_id res chain seq x y z
N MET A 1 0.49 -5.97 -4.50
CA MET A 1 1.24 -6.65 -5.60
C MET A 1 1.86 -7.97 -5.14
N SER A 2 2.73 -8.00 -4.13
CA SER A 2 3.49 -9.20 -3.72
C SER A 2 2.68 -10.33 -3.06
N ASN A 3 1.37 -10.15 -2.85
CA ASN A 3 0.51 -11.11 -2.14
C ASN A 3 1.00 -11.49 -0.73
N ASP A 4 1.48 -10.50 0.04
CA ASP A 4 2.13 -10.66 1.36
C ASP A 4 3.50 -11.33 1.38
N LYS A 5 4.12 -11.59 0.22
CA LYS A 5 5.53 -12.03 0.19
C LYS A 5 6.52 -10.96 0.66
N PHE A 6 6.12 -9.69 0.59
CA PHE A 6 6.86 -8.56 1.16
C PHE A 6 5.97 -7.76 2.10
N THR A 7 6.53 -7.34 3.23
CA THR A 7 5.83 -6.54 4.25
C THR A 7 6.05 -5.04 4.00
N SER A 8 4.96 -4.29 3.89
CA SER A 8 4.99 -2.82 3.98
C SER A 8 5.06 -2.41 5.44
N VAL A 9 6.17 -1.81 5.87
CA VAL A 9 6.40 -1.47 7.29
C VAL A 9 5.99 -0.05 7.64
N GLU A 10 5.40 0.11 8.81
CA GLU A 10 5.14 1.43 9.39
C GLU A 10 6.44 2.04 9.90
N HIS A 11 6.69 3.29 9.53
CA HIS A 11 7.84 4.05 9.99
C HIS A 11 7.37 5.38 10.59
N ARG A 12 8.00 5.79 11.69
CA ARG A 12 7.75 7.08 12.33
C ARG A 12 9.07 7.77 12.65
N VAL A 13 9.06 9.09 12.58
CA VAL A 13 10.20 9.91 12.99
C VAL A 13 9.91 10.49 14.37
N LEU A 14 10.78 10.16 15.34
CA LEU A 14 10.76 10.79 16.65
C LEU A 14 11.58 12.08 16.61
N LEU A 15 11.00 13.17 17.09
CA LEU A 15 11.71 14.42 17.33
C LEU A 15 12.33 14.34 18.73
N LYS A 16 13.66 14.45 18.81
CA LYS A 16 14.38 14.73 20.06
C LYS A 16 14.69 16.22 20.05
N GLY A 17 14.48 16.92 21.16
CA GLY A 17 14.65 18.38 21.29
C GLY A 17 16.08 18.93 21.13
N ALA A 18 16.93 18.27 20.35
CA ALA A 18 18.35 18.53 20.17
C ALA A 18 18.66 19.38 18.91
N GLY A 19 17.71 20.19 18.44
CA GLY A 19 17.88 21.10 17.30
C GLY A 19 17.24 20.61 15.98
N PRO A 20 17.41 21.39 14.88
CA PRO A 20 16.78 21.08 13.59
C PRO A 20 17.27 19.75 13.01
N ARG A 21 16.34 18.93 12.51
CA ARG A 21 16.63 17.72 11.73
C ARG A 21 16.10 17.90 10.31
N VAL A 22 16.97 17.71 9.32
CA VAL A 22 16.59 17.73 7.90
C VAL A 22 16.69 16.31 7.34
N THR A 23 15.73 15.91 6.50
CA THR A 23 15.75 14.61 5.80
C THR A 23 15.15 14.82 4.42
N ALA A 24 15.81 14.27 3.40
CA ALA A 24 15.31 14.21 2.04
C ALA A 24 14.92 12.75 1.73
N ILE A 25 13.73 12.55 1.18
CA ILE A 25 13.21 11.23 0.81
C ILE A 25 12.74 11.26 -0.65
N ALA A 26 12.90 10.13 -1.33
CA ALA A 26 12.40 9.91 -2.68
C ALA A 26 11.50 8.68 -2.69
N PHE A 27 10.30 8.83 -3.25
CA PHE A 27 9.35 7.73 -3.43
C PHE A 27 9.36 7.30 -4.90
N PHE A 28 9.58 6.01 -5.13
CA PHE A 28 9.52 5.41 -6.47
C PHE A 28 8.29 4.52 -6.56
N GLY A 29 7.50 4.65 -7.61
CA GLY A 29 6.29 3.87 -7.77
C GLY A 29 5.50 4.21 -9.03
N ILE A 30 4.29 3.65 -9.10
CA ILE A 30 3.31 3.98 -10.12
C ILE A 30 2.88 5.42 -9.87
N GLY A 31 3.25 6.33 -10.77
CA GLY A 31 2.89 7.75 -10.64
C GLY A 31 1.36 7.94 -10.55
N TYR A 32 0.92 9.08 -10.02
CA TYR A 32 -0.49 9.43 -9.85
C TYR A 32 -1.25 9.68 -11.16
N THR A 33 -0.70 9.28 -12.30
CA THR A 33 -1.36 9.42 -13.60
C THR A 33 -2.59 8.52 -13.62
N SER A 34 -3.76 9.12 -13.85
CA SER A 34 -5.00 8.36 -14.03
C SER A 34 -4.84 7.44 -15.24
N ASN A 35 -4.85 6.14 -14.97
CA ASN A 35 -5.03 5.12 -16.00
C ASN A 35 -6.01 4.08 -15.47
N SER A 36 -6.70 3.41 -16.40
CA SER A 36 -7.67 2.37 -16.09
C SER A 36 -7.02 1.04 -15.69
N ARG A 37 -5.70 1.01 -15.43
CA ARG A 37 -5.01 -0.23 -15.08
C ARG A 37 -5.42 -0.66 -13.68
N LEU A 38 -5.84 -1.91 -13.60
CA LEU A 38 -6.11 -2.60 -12.35
C LEU A 38 -4.82 -3.21 -11.80
N TYR A 39 -4.53 -2.91 -10.54
CA TYR A 39 -3.41 -3.41 -9.76
C TYR A 39 -3.94 -4.38 -8.69
N GLY A 40 -3.24 -5.49 -8.51
CA GLY A 40 -3.59 -6.53 -7.55
C GLY A 40 -2.41 -7.47 -7.30
N PRO A 41 -2.62 -8.64 -6.70
CA PRO A 41 -1.60 -9.68 -6.63
C PRO A 41 -1.02 -10.00 -8.03
N ILE A 42 0.31 -10.17 -8.12
CA ILE A 42 1.00 -10.56 -9.35
C ILE A 42 0.61 -12.00 -9.68
N GLU A 43 0.02 -12.24 -10.85
CA GLU A 43 -0.61 -13.51 -11.21
C GLU A 43 0.38 -14.67 -11.24
N GLU A 44 1.61 -14.41 -11.69
CA GLU A 44 2.71 -15.38 -11.75
C GLU A 44 3.25 -15.79 -10.37
N LEU A 45 2.87 -15.07 -9.31
CA LEU A 45 3.24 -15.39 -7.93
C LEU A 45 2.17 -16.19 -7.18
N LEU A 46 0.99 -16.39 -7.77
CA LEU A 46 -0.16 -17.08 -7.16
C LEU A 46 -0.07 -18.60 -7.35
N SER A 47 -0.68 -19.34 -6.44
CA SER A 47 -0.82 -20.80 -6.51
C SER A 47 -2.05 -21.28 -5.75
N GLU A 48 -2.42 -22.56 -5.87
CA GLU A 48 -3.50 -23.15 -5.06
C GLU A 48 -3.23 -22.99 -3.55
N SER A 49 -1.97 -23.10 -3.13
CA SER A 49 -1.54 -22.91 -1.74
C SER A 49 -1.35 -21.45 -1.31
N ASP A 50 -1.31 -20.51 -2.25
CA ASP A 50 -1.17 -19.07 -1.99
C ASP A 50 -2.10 -18.30 -2.94
N PRO A 51 -3.43 -18.38 -2.72
CA PRO A 51 -4.41 -17.71 -3.54
C PRO A 51 -4.28 -16.18 -3.38
N PRO A 52 -4.87 -15.40 -4.30
CA PRO A 52 -4.85 -13.94 -4.18
C PRO A 52 -5.56 -13.51 -2.88
N LYS A 53 -4.89 -12.67 -2.08
CA LYS A 53 -5.38 -12.16 -0.79
C LYS A 53 -6.04 -10.79 -0.90
N TYR A 54 -5.90 -10.12 -2.03
CA TYR A 54 -6.30 -8.73 -2.22
C TYR A 54 -7.09 -8.55 -3.51
N LYS A 55 -8.14 -7.70 -3.44
CA LYS A 55 -8.94 -7.25 -4.57
C LYS A 55 -8.09 -6.39 -5.52
N LYS A 56 -8.42 -6.43 -6.82
CA LYS A 56 -7.84 -5.52 -7.82
C LYS A 56 -8.41 -4.11 -7.63
N THR A 57 -7.60 -3.07 -7.79
CA THR A 57 -8.00 -1.65 -7.67
C THR A 57 -7.23 -0.76 -8.66
N THR A 58 -7.71 0.46 -8.92
CA THR A 58 -6.93 1.44 -9.70
C THR A 58 -5.98 2.22 -8.79
N ILE A 59 -4.93 2.84 -9.35
CA ILE A 59 -4.05 3.72 -8.55
C ILE A 59 -4.83 4.94 -8.01
N GLN A 60 -5.82 5.43 -8.77
CA GLN A 60 -6.63 6.57 -8.39
C GLN A 60 -7.52 6.24 -7.19
N ASP A 61 -8.21 5.11 -7.21
CA ASP A 61 -9.07 4.67 -6.11
C ASP A 61 -8.25 4.34 -4.86
N PHE A 62 -7.10 3.67 -5.03
CA PHE A 62 -6.19 3.39 -3.94
C PHE A 62 -5.73 4.66 -3.24
N VAL A 63 -5.26 5.65 -4.01
CA VAL A 63 -4.75 6.91 -3.47
C VAL A 63 -5.89 7.71 -2.82
N ALA A 64 -7.03 7.86 -3.48
CA ALA A 64 -8.18 8.57 -2.93
C ALA A 64 -8.68 7.92 -1.62
N GLY A 65 -8.75 6.59 -1.59
CA GLY A 65 -9.15 5.84 -0.39
C GLY A 65 -8.14 5.99 0.75
N ALA A 66 -6.85 5.86 0.47
CA ALA A 66 -5.80 6.03 1.47
C ALA A 66 -5.78 7.46 2.08
N TYR A 67 -5.92 8.50 1.25
CA TYR A 67 -6.04 9.87 1.74
C TYR A 67 -7.30 10.11 2.57
N LYS A 68 -8.44 9.51 2.17
CA LYS A 68 -9.69 9.62 2.91
C LYS A 68 -9.63 8.92 4.27
N GLN A 69 -8.94 7.77 4.34
CA GLN A 69 -8.78 7.01 5.58
C GLN A 69 -7.88 7.75 6.59
N GLY A 70 -6.82 8.40 6.12
CA GLY A 70 -5.92 9.15 6.99
C GLY A 70 -4.93 8.26 7.76
N LEU A 71 -4.54 8.68 8.97
CA LEU A 71 -3.48 8.06 9.77
C LEU A 71 -4.04 7.30 10.98
N ASP A 72 -5.18 6.61 10.80
CA ASP A 72 -5.90 5.89 11.86
C ASP A 72 -5.22 4.58 12.33
N GLY A 73 -3.98 4.33 11.89
CA GLY A 73 -3.20 3.13 12.21
C GLY A 73 -3.64 1.87 11.46
N THR A 74 -4.63 1.97 10.56
CA THR A 74 -5.01 0.86 9.68
C THR A 74 -4.53 1.16 8.26
N SER A 75 -3.78 0.25 7.65
CA SER A 75 -3.39 0.42 6.25
C SER A 75 -4.61 0.29 5.34
N PHE A 76 -4.80 1.20 4.38
CA PHE A 76 -5.85 1.10 3.35
C PHE A 76 -5.80 -0.23 2.57
N VAL A 77 -4.62 -0.84 2.47
CA VAL A 77 -4.43 -2.17 1.88
C VAL A 77 -5.25 -3.24 2.61
N GLN A 78 -5.52 -3.11 3.92
CA GLN A 78 -6.37 -4.05 4.66
C GLN A 78 -7.82 -4.00 4.19
N LEU A 79 -8.33 -2.85 3.76
CA LEU A 79 -9.69 -2.72 3.20
C LEU A 79 -9.83 -3.37 1.83
N LEU A 80 -8.70 -3.66 1.17
CA LEU A 80 -8.66 -4.39 -0.09
C LEU A 80 -8.55 -5.90 0.10
N LYS A 81 -8.40 -6.40 1.34
CA LYS A 81 -8.34 -7.85 1.56
C LYS A 81 -9.63 -8.54 1.10
N LEU A 82 -9.45 -9.70 0.49
CA LEU A 82 -10.54 -10.64 0.29
C LEU A 82 -10.84 -11.26 1.66
N THR A 83 -12.11 -11.26 2.06
CA THR A 83 -12.58 -12.00 3.22
C THR A 83 -12.72 -13.46 2.81
N ASP A 84 -12.37 -14.39 3.70
CA ASP A 84 -12.77 -15.79 3.54
C ASP A 84 -14.30 -15.85 3.72
N ASP A 85 -15.01 -16.36 2.71
CA ASP A 85 -16.43 -16.69 2.80
C ASP A 85 -16.63 -18.02 3.58
#